data_AF-A0A929U9R0-F1
#
_entry.id   AF-A0A929U9R0-F1
#
_cell.length_a   1.000
_cell.length_b   1.000
_cell.length_c   1.000
_cell.angle_alpha   90.00
_cell.angle_beta   90.00
_cell.angle_gamma   90.00
#
_symmetry.space_group_name_H-M   'P 1'
#
loop_
_entity.id
_entity.type
_entity.pdbx_description
1 polymer ?
#
loop_
_entity_poly.entity_id
_entity_poly.type
_entity_poly.pdbx_seq_one_letter_code
_entity_poly.pdbx_strand_id
1 'polypeptide(L)' 'MSSEAKIFYQEDCNLSLLEGKKIAVIGYGSQGHAHGL' A
#
# COMPACT_ATOMS: atom_id res chain seq x y z
N MET A 1 4.70 28.63 -8.33
CA MET A 1 4.22 27.34 -8.86
C MET A 1 3.80 26.49 -7.68
N SER A 2 2.50 26.35 -7.44
CA SER A 2 1.99 25.41 -6.45
C SER A 2 2.07 24.01 -7.09
N SER A 3 2.87 23.11 -6.54
CA SER A 3 2.77 21.70 -6.90
C SER A 3 1.60 21.12 -6.11
N GLU A 4 0.43 20.99 -6.74
CA GLU A 4 -0.66 20.25 -6.13
C GLU A 4 -0.26 18.78 -6.00
N ALA A 5 -0.52 18.19 -4.83
CA ALA A 5 -0.29 16.77 -4.60
C ALA A 5 -1.30 15.98 -5.44
N LYS A 6 -0.80 15.07 -6.28
CA LYS A 6 -1.67 14.16 -7.03
C LYS A 6 -2.33 13.18 -6.05
N ILE A 7 -3.65 13.15 -6.04
CA ILE A 7 -4.44 12.14 -5.32
C ILE A 7 -4.57 10.91 -6.23
N PHE A 8 -4.33 9.73 -5.67
CA PHE A 8 -4.45 8.45 -6.38
C PHE A 8 -5.68 7.69 -5.89
N TYR A 9 -6.42 7.11 -6.83
CA TYR A 9 -7.57 6.27 -6.58
C TYR A 9 -7.26 4.82 -7.00
N GLN A 10 -8.20 3.91 -6.75
CA GLN A 10 -8.02 2.48 -7.03
C GLN A 10 -7.67 2.21 -8.50
N GLU A 11 -8.26 2.95 -9.43
CA GLU A 11 -8.02 2.84 -10.88
C GLU A 11 -6.60 3.27 -11.29
N ASP A 12 -5.91 4.06 -10.47
CA ASP A 12 -4.51 4.42 -10.68
C ASP A 12 -3.52 3.33 -10.21
N CYS A 13 -4.01 2.31 -9.47
CA CYS A 13 -3.18 1.30 -8.82
C CYS A 13 -3.14 -0.02 -9.61
N ASN A 14 -1.93 -0.55 -9.84
CA ASN A 14 -1.76 -1.90 -10.40
C ASN A 14 -1.42 -2.92 -9.30
N LEU A 15 -2.42 -3.70 -8.88
CA LEU A 15 -2.27 -4.74 -7.86
C LEU A 15 -1.44 -5.94 -8.32
N SER A 16 -1.33 -6.18 -9.63
CA SER A 16 -0.59 -7.32 -10.17
C SER A 16 0.90 -7.28 -9.80
N LEU A 17 1.41 -6.10 -9.43
CA LEU A 17 2.78 -5.91 -8.97
C LEU A 17 3.06 -6.61 -7.63
N LEU A 18 2.05 -6.93 -6.84
CA LEU A 18 2.21 -7.62 -5.56
C LEU A 18 1.99 -9.14 -5.66
N GLU A 19 1.41 -9.61 -6.77
CA GLU A 19 1.11 -11.03 -6.97
C GLU A 19 2.38 -11.89 -6.91
N GLY A 20 2.30 -13.02 -6.22
CA GLY A 20 3.41 -13.96 -6.04
C GLY A 20 4.57 -13.44 -5.20
N LYS A 21 4.54 -12.19 -4.72
CA LYS A 21 5.57 -11.66 -3.82
C LYS A 21 5.33 -12.12 -2.39
N LYS A 22 6.40 -12.56 -1.72
CA LYS A 22 6.39 -12.75 -0.28
C LYS A 22 6.56 -11.39 0.39
N ILE A 23 5.55 -10.95 1.14
CA ILE A 23 5.56 -9.68 1.86
C ILE A 23 5.85 -9.93 3.34
N ALA A 24 6.80 -9.18 3.90
CA ALA A 24 7.11 -9.20 5.32
C ALA A 24 6.57 -7.93 5.99
N VAL A 25 5.72 -8.11 7.01
CA VAL A 25 5.25 -7.02 7.86
C VAL A 25 6.16 -6.96 9.09
N ILE A 26 6.87 -5.85 9.28
CA ILE A 26 7.82 -5.66 10.39
C ILE A 26 7.16 -4.82 11.49
N GLY A 27 6.96 -5.45 12.65
CA GLY A 27 6.21 -4.89 13.77
C GLY A 27 4.72 -5.21 13.69
N TYR A 28 4.11 -5.58 14.81
CA TYR A 28 2.73 -6.09 14.88
C TYR A 28 1.87 -5.34 15.91
N GLY A 29 1.93 -4.01 15.87
CA GLY A 29 0.98 -3.13 16.57
C GLY A 29 -0.34 -3.02 15.79
N SER A 30 -1.15 -1.99 16.05
CA SER A 30 -2.45 -1.81 15.40
C SER A 30 -2.38 -1.79 13.86
N GLN A 31 -1.41 -1.07 13.29
CA GLN A 31 -1.23 -0.99 11.84
C GLN A 31 -0.69 -2.31 11.25
N GLY A 32 0.27 -2.96 11.92
CA GLY A 32 0.81 -4.24 11.45
C GLY A 32 -0.24 -5.34 11.48
N HIS A 33 -1.09 -5.34 12.51
CA HIS A 33 -2.25 -6.23 12.60
C HIS A 33 -3.26 -5.99 11.47
N ALA A 34 -3.63 -4.73 11.22
CA ALA A 34 -4.59 -4.37 10.18
C ALA A 34 -4.11 -4.67 8.74
N HIS A 35 -2.80 -4.61 8.48
CA HIS A 35 -2.24 -4.95 7.17
C HIS A 35 -1.92 -6.46 7.02
N GLY A 36 -1.84 -7.20 8.12
CA GLY A 36 -1.52 -8.63 8.12
C GLY A 36 -2.73 -9.57 8.15
N LEU A 37 -3.93 -9.03 8.37
CA LEU A 37 -5.22 -9.74 8.34
C LEU A 37 -6.08 -9.25 7.18
#